data_AF-A0AAW5EIL0-F1
#
_entry.id   AF-A0AAW5EIL0-F1
#
_cell.length_a   1.000
_cell.length_b   1.000
_cell.length_c   1.000
_cell.angle_alpha   90.00
_cell.angle_beta   90.00
_cell.angle_gamma   90.00
#
_symmetry.space_group_name_H-M   'P 1'
#
loop_
_entity.id
_entity.type
_entity.pdbx_description
1 polymer ?
#
loop_
_entity_poly.entity_id
_entity_poly.type
_entity_poly.pdbx_seq_one_letter_code
_entity_poly.pdbx_strand_id
1 'polypeptide(L)'
;DEQSLDEIIKEYKPELILHAAAYKHVPLCEQNPHSAVLNNIVGTKTLCDVAKKNKVKKFVMISTDKAVRPTNIMGCTKRVCELYTLNSSDENFEVSCVRFGNVLGSSGSVIPKFKAQIANNEPLTLTHPDIVRY
;
A
#
# COMPACT_ATOMS: atom_id res chain seq x y z
N ASP A 1 -2.21 -0.60 -16.24
CA ASP A 1 -2.51 -0.08 -17.58
C ASP A 1 -2.83 1.39 -17.42
N GLU A 2 -1.98 2.26 -17.97
CA GLU A 2 -2.11 3.72 -17.83
C GLU A 2 -3.23 4.28 -18.71
N GLN A 3 -3.40 3.75 -19.93
CA GLN A 3 -4.37 4.25 -20.89
C GLN A 3 -5.80 4.06 -20.36
N SER A 4 -6.13 2.84 -19.94
CA SER A 4 -7.43 2.54 -19.34
C SER A 4 -7.69 3.37 -18.07
N LEU A 5 -6.65 3.66 -17.27
CA LEU A 5 -6.77 4.50 -16.08
C LEU A 5 -7.10 5.96 -16.43
N ASP A 6 -6.44 6.50 -17.47
CA ASP A 6 -6.66 7.85 -17.97
C ASP A 6 -8.07 8.01 -18.53
N GLU A 7 -8.57 7.02 -19.27
CA GLU A 7 -9.93 6.98 -19.79
C GLU A 7 -10.97 7.01 -18.65
N ILE A 8 -10.81 6.17 -17.63
CA ILE A 8 -11.71 6.13 -16.47
C ILE A 8 -11.69 7.46 -15.71
N ILE A 9 -10.51 8.01 -15.41
CA ILE A 9 -10.43 9.26 -14.63
C ILE A 9 -11.01 10.44 -15.44
N LYS A 10 -10.86 10.46 -16.77
CA LYS A 10 -11.48 11.46 -17.65
C LYS A 10 -13.00 11.34 -17.70
N GLU A 11 -13.52 10.12 -17.74
CA GLU A 11 -14.95 9.85 -17.79
C GLU A 11 -15.63 10.29 -16.49
N TYR A 12 -15.14 9.81 -15.35
CA TYR A 12 -15.81 10.01 -14.05
C TYR A 12 -15.38 11.29 -13.32
N LYS A 13 -14.23 11.89 -13.70
CA LYS A 13 -13.70 13.14 -13.13
C LYS A 13 -13.73 13.18 -11.59
N PRO A 14 -13.14 12.19 -10.91
CA PRO A 14 -13.16 12.16 -9.45
C PRO A 14 -12.46 13.38 -8.86
N GLU A 15 -13.04 13.98 -7.83
CA GLU A 15 -12.40 15.08 -7.09
C GLU A 15 -11.38 14.58 -6.05
N LEU A 16 -11.55 13.33 -5.60
CA LEU A 16 -10.74 12.67 -4.59
C LEU A 16 -10.40 11.23 -5.02
N ILE A 17 -9.13 10.85 -4.87
CA ILE A 17 -8.70 9.46 -4.99
C ILE A 17 -8.16 8.96 -3.64
N LEU A 18 -8.69 7.82 -3.21
CA LEU A 18 -8.20 7.07 -2.05
C LEU A 18 -7.41 5.85 -2.53
N HIS A 19 -6.08 5.95 -2.56
CA HIS A 19 -5.20 4.90 -3.07
C HIS A 19 -4.83 3.89 -1.99
N ALA A 20 -5.51 2.74 -2.02
CA ALA A 20 -5.28 1.61 -1.12
C ALA A 20 -4.70 0.35 -1.81
N ALA A 21 -4.36 0.43 -3.10
CA ALA A 21 -3.85 -0.73 -3.85
C ALA A 21 -2.34 -0.91 -3.64
N ALA A 22 -1.92 -2.06 -3.10
CA ALA A 22 -0.52 -2.46 -2.95
C ALA A 22 -0.39 -3.94 -2.57
N TYR A 23 0.78 -4.52 -2.83
CA TYR A 23 1.20 -5.75 -2.16
C TYR A 23 1.76 -5.41 -0.78
N LYS A 24 1.27 -6.16 0.23
CA LYS A 24 1.56 -5.91 1.66
C LYS A 24 2.24 -7.06 2.39
N HIS A 25 2.34 -8.23 1.77
CA HIS A 25 2.89 -9.43 2.41
C HIS A 25 4.41 -9.41 2.37
N VAL A 26 5.05 -9.13 3.50
CA VAL A 26 6.52 -9.04 3.61
C VAL A 26 7.22 -10.27 2.98
N PRO A 27 6.88 -11.53 3.34
CA PRO A 27 7.60 -12.68 2.76
C PRO A 27 7.44 -12.79 1.24
N LEU A 28 6.25 -12.50 0.71
CA LEU A 28 6.01 -12.54 -0.74
C LEU A 28 6.77 -11.44 -1.47
N CYS A 29 6.88 -10.25 -0.88
CA CYS A 29 7.65 -9.14 -1.46
C CYS A 29 9.16 -9.39 -1.40
N GLU A 30 9.68 -10.06 -0.36
CA GLU A 30 11.09 -10.48 -0.32
C GLU A 30 11.40 -11.52 -1.41
N GLN A 31 10.48 -12.46 -1.65
CA GLN A 31 10.63 -13.48 -2.68
C GLN A 31 10.39 -12.95 -4.10
N ASN A 32 9.58 -11.88 -4.23
CA ASN A 32 9.18 -11.30 -5.52
C ASN A 32 9.44 -9.78 -5.55
N PRO A 33 10.71 -9.34 -5.40
CA PRO A 33 11.02 -7.92 -5.22
C PRO A 33 10.68 -7.09 -6.45
N HIS A 34 10.90 -7.63 -7.65
CA HIS A 34 10.55 -6.96 -8.89
C HIS A 34 9.05 -6.69 -9.00
N SER A 35 8.21 -7.69 -8.66
CA SER A 35 6.76 -7.53 -8.63
C SER A 35 6.30 -6.53 -7.57
N ALA A 36 6.97 -6.48 -6.42
CA ALA A 36 6.71 -5.48 -5.39
C ALA A 36 7.03 -4.05 -5.90
N VAL A 37 8.15 -3.87 -6.61
CA VAL A 37 8.49 -2.58 -7.23
C VAL A 37 7.46 -2.18 -8.28
N LEU A 38 7.13 -3.07 -9.22
CA LEU A 38 6.15 -2.78 -10.27
C LEU A 38 4.77 -2.43 -9.68
N ASN A 39 4.26 -3.28 -8.81
CA ASN A 39 2.90 -3.08 -8.29
C ASN A 39 2.83 -1.87 -7.36
N ASN A 40 3.78 -1.73 -6.43
CA ASN A 40 3.71 -0.67 -5.43
C ASN A 40 4.21 0.65 -6.00
N ILE A 41 5.45 0.70 -6.52
CA ILE A 41 6.08 1.97 -6.95
C ILE A 41 5.52 2.40 -8.30
N VAL A 42 5.63 1.56 -9.34
CA VAL A 42 5.20 1.93 -10.69
C VAL A 42 3.69 2.14 -10.72
N GLY A 43 2.91 1.25 -10.09
CA GLY A 43 1.46 1.41 -9.96
C GLY A 43 1.05 2.71 -9.26
N THR A 44 1.73 3.09 -8.17
CA THR A 44 1.47 4.36 -7.49
C THR A 44 1.85 5.56 -8.35
N LYS A 45 3.01 5.50 -9.03
CA LYS A 45 3.44 6.55 -9.96
C LYS A 45 2.40 6.77 -11.06
N THR A 46 2.00 5.71 -11.76
CA THR A 46 1.01 5.79 -12.84
C THR A 46 -0.30 6.41 -12.37
N LEU A 47 -0.87 5.93 -11.26
CA LEU A 47 -2.14 6.46 -10.74
C LEU A 47 -2.00 7.92 -10.29
N CYS A 48 -0.91 8.27 -9.61
CA CYS A 48 -0.65 9.65 -9.16
C CYS A 48 -0.49 10.61 -10.34
N ASP A 49 0.25 10.22 -11.38
CA ASP A 49 0.48 11.04 -12.57
C ASP A 49 -0.81 11.26 -13.35
N VAL A 50 -1.59 10.19 -13.56
CA VAL A 50 -2.89 10.28 -14.25
C VAL A 50 -3.87 11.14 -13.44
N ALA A 51 -3.90 11.00 -12.11
CA ALA A 51 -4.74 11.83 -11.25
C ALA A 51 -4.39 13.33 -11.39
N LYS A 52 -3.10 13.66 -11.30
CA LYS A 52 -2.61 15.02 -11.43
C LYS A 52 -2.87 15.60 -12.82
N LYS A 53 -2.56 14.84 -13.88
CA LYS A 53 -2.83 15.19 -15.28
C LYS A 53 -4.30 15.53 -15.53
N ASN A 54 -5.21 14.77 -14.89
CA ASN A 54 -6.66 14.94 -15.05
C ASN A 54 -7.28 15.86 -13.99
N LYS A 55 -6.49 16.66 -13.27
CA LYS A 55 -6.94 17.70 -12.35
C LYS A 55 -7.84 17.19 -11.21
N VAL A 56 -7.57 15.98 -10.73
CA VAL A 56 -8.10 15.52 -9.44
C VAL A 56 -7.63 16.51 -8.38
N LYS A 57 -8.49 16.88 -7.41
CA LYS A 57 -8.13 17.91 -6.41
C LYS A 57 -7.32 17.31 -5.27
N LYS A 58 -7.70 16.12 -4.81
CA LYS A 58 -7.11 15.48 -3.61
C LYS A 58 -6.72 14.03 -3.87
N PHE A 59 -5.55 13.65 -3.35
CA PHE A 59 -5.03 12.29 -3.43
C PHE A 59 -4.57 11.83 -2.06
N VAL A 60 -5.20 10.79 -1.51
CA VAL A 60 -4.81 10.20 -0.23
C VAL A 60 -4.20 8.83 -0.48
N MET A 61 -2.91 8.68 -0.17
CA MET A 61 -2.24 7.39 -0.23
C MET A 61 -2.26 6.71 1.13
N ILE A 62 -2.68 5.44 1.14
CA ILE A 62 -2.51 4.56 2.28
C ILE A 62 -1.07 4.07 2.37
N SER A 63 -0.41 4.35 3.49
CA SER A 63 0.92 3.88 3.85
C SER A 63 0.87 3.00 5.12
N THR A 64 2.02 2.69 5.71
CA THR A 64 2.16 1.71 6.78
C THR A 64 3.29 2.09 7.73
N ASP A 65 3.18 1.65 8.99
CA ASP A 65 4.28 1.68 9.96
C ASP A 65 5.60 1.12 9.40
N LYS A 66 5.55 0.12 8.50
CA LYS A 66 6.74 -0.52 7.90
C LYS A 66 7.50 0.37 6.92
N ALA A 67 6.94 1.52 6.53
CA ALA A 67 7.65 2.53 5.75
C ALA A 67 8.62 3.37 6.59
N VAL A 68 8.55 3.30 7.93
CA VAL A 68 9.46 4.01 8.84
C VAL A 68 10.69 3.16 9.10
N ARG A 69 11.87 3.64 8.69
CA ARG A 69 13.15 2.90 8.79
C ARG A 69 13.00 1.45 8.31
N PRO A 70 12.61 1.25 7.03
CA PRO A 70 12.18 -0.05 6.54
C PRO A 70 13.33 -1.08 6.61
N THR A 71 13.01 -2.26 7.13
CA THR A 71 13.92 -3.43 7.17
C THR A 71 13.50 -4.54 6.21
N ASN A 72 12.59 -4.24 5.28
CA ASN A 72 12.08 -5.16 4.26
C ASN A 72 11.70 -4.40 2.98
N ILE A 73 11.68 -5.11 1.86
CA ILE A 73 11.36 -4.60 0.52
C ILE A 73 9.96 -3.99 0.49
N MET A 74 8.96 -4.66 1.08
CA MET A 74 7.58 -4.15 1.10
C MET A 74 7.50 -2.75 1.72
N GLY A 75 8.06 -2.58 2.93
CA GLY A 75 8.14 -1.30 3.62
C GLY A 75 8.93 -0.25 2.84
N CYS A 76 10.06 -0.64 2.25
CA CYS A 76 10.88 0.26 1.44
C CYS A 76 10.13 0.77 0.19
N THR A 77 9.41 -0.09 -0.52
CA THR A 77 8.58 0.34 -1.66
C THR A 77 7.50 1.34 -1.25
N LYS A 78 6.85 1.13 -0.09
CA LYS A 78 5.88 2.09 0.44
C LYS A 78 6.53 3.41 0.83
N ARG A 79 7.75 3.39 1.37
CA ARG A 79 8.53 4.61 1.63
C ARG A 79 8.83 5.38 0.33
N VAL A 80 9.19 4.70 -0.75
CA VAL A 80 9.38 5.33 -2.07
C VAL A 80 8.05 5.93 -2.57
N CYS A 81 6.94 5.23 -2.41
CA CYS A 81 5.62 5.74 -2.79
C CYS A 81 5.25 7.04 -2.05
N GLU A 82 5.56 7.14 -0.75
CA GLU A 82 5.37 8.38 0.02
C GLU A 82 6.22 9.52 -0.54
N LEU A 83 7.50 9.27 -0.80
CA LEU A 83 8.39 10.27 -1.38
C LEU A 83 7.85 10.75 -2.73
N TYR A 84 7.47 9.84 -3.61
CA TYR A 84 6.95 10.19 -4.93
C TYR A 84 5.68 11.04 -4.86
N THR A 85 4.67 10.55 -4.13
CA THR A 85 3.35 11.19 -4.08
C THR A 85 3.42 12.55 -3.37
N LEU A 86 4.12 12.66 -2.25
CA LEU A 86 4.28 13.94 -1.55
C LEU A 86 5.05 14.98 -2.37
N ASN A 87 6.10 14.57 -3.11
CA ASN A 87 6.80 15.47 -4.03
C ASN A 87 5.98 15.81 -5.29
N SER A 88 4.88 15.11 -5.54
CA SER A 88 3.95 15.44 -6.63
C SER A 88 2.89 16.46 -6.21
N SER A 89 2.78 16.80 -4.92
CA SER A 89 1.79 17.75 -4.41
C SER A 89 2.12 19.18 -4.82
N ASP A 90 1.10 19.96 -5.17
CA ASP A 90 1.19 21.41 -5.43
C ASP A 90 -0.15 22.11 -5.10
N GLU A 91 -0.28 23.39 -5.46
CA GLU A 91 -1.47 24.20 -5.18
C GLU A 91 -2.76 23.73 -5.89
N ASN A 92 -2.64 22.91 -6.94
CA ASN A 92 -3.78 22.39 -7.71
C ASN A 92 -4.03 20.89 -7.47
N PHE A 93 -3.07 20.19 -6.87
CA PHE A 93 -3.13 18.76 -6.56
C PHE A 93 -2.62 18.50 -5.14
N GLU A 94 -3.55 18.41 -4.18
CA GLU A 94 -3.23 18.17 -2.78
C GLU A 94 -3.01 16.68 -2.51
N VAL A 95 -1.83 16.34 -1.98
CA VAL A 95 -1.50 14.96 -1.63
C VAL A 95 -1.34 14.79 -0.13
N SER A 96 -1.91 13.71 0.41
CA SER A 96 -1.71 13.28 1.79
C SER A 96 -1.32 11.81 1.86
N CYS A 97 -0.42 11.47 2.76
CA CYS A 97 -0.04 10.08 3.06
C CYS A 97 -0.42 9.74 4.49
N VAL A 98 -1.21 8.68 4.68
CA VAL A 98 -1.66 8.24 6.01
C VAL A 98 -0.96 6.93 6.36
N ARG A 99 -0.17 6.94 7.43
CA ARG A 99 0.45 5.71 7.98
C ARG A 99 -0.43 5.16 9.09
N PHE A 100 -0.64 3.85 9.09
CA PHE A 100 -1.22 3.12 10.21
C PHE A 100 -0.51 1.79 10.45
N GLY A 101 -0.72 1.24 11.64
CA GLY A 101 -0.19 -0.06 12.07
C GLY A 101 -0.97 -1.24 11.50
N ASN A 102 -1.15 -2.27 12.30
CA ASN A 102 -1.86 -3.46 11.87
C ASN A 102 -3.38 -3.24 11.92
N VAL A 103 -4.08 -3.65 10.85
CA VAL A 103 -5.54 -3.70 10.83
C VAL A 103 -6.01 -5.07 11.29
N LEU A 104 -6.81 -5.09 12.36
CA LEU A 104 -7.38 -6.30 12.96
C LEU A 104 -8.16 -7.11 11.92
N GLY A 105 -7.89 -8.42 11.85
CA GLY A 105 -8.61 -9.33 10.96
C GLY A 105 -8.37 -9.12 9.47
N SER A 106 -7.41 -8.28 9.07
CA SER A 106 -7.16 -8.02 7.64
C SER A 106 -6.71 -9.29 6.89
N SER A 107 -6.93 -9.32 5.57
CA SER A 107 -6.63 -10.47 4.73
C SER A 107 -5.20 -10.95 4.90
N GLY A 108 -5.05 -12.26 5.15
CA GLY A 108 -3.77 -12.94 5.37
C GLY A 108 -2.99 -12.48 6.61
N SER A 109 -3.65 -11.85 7.59
CA SER A 109 -3.05 -11.49 8.88
C SER A 109 -3.03 -12.68 9.85
N VAL A 110 -2.44 -12.46 11.03
CA VAL A 110 -2.24 -13.50 12.04
C VAL A 110 -3.54 -14.03 12.65
N ILE A 111 -4.55 -13.17 12.84
CA ILE A 111 -5.82 -13.57 13.49
C ILE A 111 -6.55 -14.63 12.65
N PRO A 112 -6.81 -14.43 11.34
CA PRO A 112 -7.38 -15.48 10.50
C PRO A 112 -6.54 -16.76 10.47
N LYS A 113 -5.20 -16.63 10.45
CA LYS A 113 -4.30 -17.80 10.45
C LYS A 113 -4.46 -18.63 11.73
N PHE A 114 -4.45 -17.99 12.89
CA PHE A 114 -4.62 -18.67 14.18
C PHE A 114 -6.01 -19.29 14.31
N LYS A 115 -7.06 -18.60 13.86
CA LYS A 115 -8.42 -19.18 13.81
C LYS A 115 -8.46 -20.46 12.97
N ALA A 116 -7.81 -20.47 11.79
CA ALA A 116 -7.75 -21.65 10.93
C ALA A 116 -6.95 -22.79 11.58
N GLN A 117 -5.80 -22.49 12.19
CA GLN A 117 -4.99 -23.49 12.92
C GLN A 117 -5.77 -24.13 14.06
N ILE A 118 -6.47 -23.33 14.86
CA ILE A 118 -7.33 -23.83 15.96
C ILE A 118 -8.45 -24.71 15.40
N ALA A 119 -9.13 -24.27 14.33
CA ALA A 119 -10.21 -25.04 13.71
C ALA A 119 -9.74 -26.39 13.18
N ASN A 120 -8.48 -26.50 12.75
CA ASN A 120 -7.87 -27.72 12.24
C ASN A 120 -7.14 -28.55 13.33
N ASN A 121 -7.21 -28.15 14.61
CA ASN A 121 -6.43 -28.75 15.71
C ASN A 121 -4.90 -28.73 15.48
N GLU A 122 -4.40 -27.71 14.78
CA GLU A 122 -2.97 -27.50 14.52
C GLU A 122 -2.34 -26.63 15.61
N PRO A 123 -1.05 -26.81 15.92
CA PRO A 123 -0.33 -25.92 16.83
C PRO A 123 -0.22 -24.50 16.25
N LEU A 124 -0.36 -23.49 17.11
CA LEU A 124 -0.20 -22.09 16.71
C LEU A 124 1.25 -21.79 16.34
N THR A 125 1.45 -21.23 15.15
CA THR A 125 2.79 -20.86 14.68
C THR A 125 3.14 -19.43 15.11
N LEU A 126 3.90 -19.29 16.20
CA LEU A 126 4.42 -18.00 16.69
C LEU A 126 5.80 -17.72 16.11
N THR A 127 6.04 -16.52 15.58
CA THR A 127 7.34 -16.14 15.00
C THR A 127 8.42 -15.90 16.05
N HIS A 128 8.08 -15.24 17.16
CA HIS A 128 9.00 -14.96 18.28
C HIS A 128 8.17 -14.64 19.52
N PRO A 129 8.56 -15.08 20.74
CA PRO A 129 7.80 -14.84 21.98
C PRO A 129 7.60 -13.35 22.29
N ASP A 130 8.63 -12.53 22.07
CA ASP A 130 8.60 -11.09 22.42
C ASP A 130 8.06 -10.18 21.30
N ILE A 131 7.43 -10.74 20.26
CA ILE A 131 7.03 -9.94 19.10
C ILE A 131 5.77 -9.10 19.39
N VAL A 132 5.88 -7.79 19.17
CA VAL A 132 4.77 -6.84 19.33
C VAL A 132 4.38 -6.17 18.00
N ARG A 133 3.15 -5.66 17.93
CA ARG A 133 2.58 -4.90 16.80
C ARG A 133 1.83 -3.68 17.33
N TYR A 134 1.80 -2.61 16.53
CA TYR A 134 1.03 -1.39 16.79
C TYR A 134 -0.39 -1.50 16.27
#